data_AF-A0A5M3XN61-F1
#
_entry.id   AF-A0A5M3XN61-F1
#
_cell.length_a   1.000
_cell.length_b   1.000
_cell.length_c   1.000
_cell.angle_alpha   90.00
_cell.angle_beta   90.00
_cell.angle_gamma   90.00
#
_symmetry.space_group_name_H-M   'P 1'
#
loop_
_entity.id
_entity.type
_entity.pdbx_description
1 polymer ?
#
loop_
_entity_poly.entity_id
_entity_poly.type
_entity_poly.pdbx_seq_one_letter_code
_entity_poly.pdbx_strand_id
1 'polypeptide(L)' 'MVPDRAMYERALDGFDVEDLAGETLLHYDLHPGNLRMTGHDVHVIDWSFASRGAAWVDGVMLAPRLIEA' A
#
# COMPACT_ATOMS: atom_id res chain seq x y z
N MET A 1 0.12 -17.24 -12.70
CA MET A 1 1.55 -17.62 -12.69
C MET A 1 2.14 -16.99 -11.44
N VAL A 2 2.49 -17.78 -10.43
CA VAL A 2 3.13 -17.24 -9.23
C VAL A 2 4.51 -16.75 -9.66
N PRO A 3 4.91 -15.49 -9.40
CA PRO A 3 6.24 -15.02 -9.73
C PRO A 3 7.29 -15.91 -9.08
N ASP A 4 8.38 -16.16 -9.80
CA ASP A 4 9.49 -16.95 -9.28
C ASP A 4 10.01 -16.30 -7.99
N ARG A 5 10.17 -17.10 -6.94
CA ARG A 5 10.68 -16.67 -5.62
C ARG A 5 11.97 -15.86 -5.75
N ALA A 6 12.82 -16.21 -6.71
CA ALA A 6 14.08 -15.50 -6.98
C ALA A 6 13.88 -14.03 -7.37
N MET A 7 12.73 -13.65 -7.93
CA MET A 7 12.38 -12.25 -8.21
C MET A 7 12.27 -11.45 -6.91
N TYR A 8 11.51 -11.97 -5.94
CA TYR A 8 11.29 -11.28 -4.67
C TYR A 8 12.58 -11.20 -3.85
N GLU A 9 13.38 -12.28 -3.86
CA GLU A 9 14.68 -12.28 -3.19
C GLU A 9 15.58 -11.17 -3.74
N ARG A 10 15.67 -10.99 -5.06
CA ARG A 10 16.44 -9.88 -5.66
C ARG A 10 15.88 -8.49 -5.35
N ALA A 11 14.56 -8.36 -5.25
CA ALA A 11 13.93 -7.08 -4.91
C ALA A 11 14.19 -6.70 -3.45
N LEU A 12 14.28 -7.69 -2.56
CA LEU A 12 14.62 -7.50 -1.15
C LEU A 12 16.12 -7.34 -0.92
N ASP A 13 16.97 -7.88 -1.79
CA ASP A 13 18.43 -7.75 -1.76
C ASP A 13 18.83 -6.30 -2.10
N GLY A 14 18.80 -5.44 -1.08
CA GLY A 14 19.04 -4.00 -1.19
C GLY A 14 17.88 -3.11 -0.71
N PHE A 15 16.80 -3.70 -0.21
CA PHE A 15 15.73 -2.95 0.46
C PHE A 15 16.07 -2.77 1.95
N ASP A 16 16.21 -1.53 2.39
CA ASP A 16 16.42 -1.22 3.81
C ASP A 16 15.06 -0.99 4.50
N VAL A 17 14.89 -1.47 5.73
CA VAL A 17 13.64 -1.26 6.48
C VAL A 17 13.42 0.23 6.72
N GLU A 18 14.51 0.97 6.85
CA GLU A 18 14.57 2.42 7.00
C GLU A 18 13.93 3.15 5.81
N ASP A 19 13.86 2.53 4.62
CA ASP A 19 13.17 3.09 3.45
C ASP A 19 11.64 3.16 3.63
N LEU A 20 11.09 2.43 4.62
CA LEU A 20 9.68 2.51 5.02
C LEU A 20 9.39 3.70 5.96
N ALA A 21 10.42 4.29 6.56
CA ALA A 21 10.26 5.42 7.46
C ALA A 21 9.85 6.70 6.70
N GLY A 22 9.14 7.59 7.37
CA GLY A 22 8.71 8.86 6.80
C GLY A 22 7.80 9.62 7.75
N GLU A 23 7.24 10.74 7.28
CA GLU A 23 6.41 11.64 8.07
C GLU A 23 4.94 11.67 7.63
N THR A 24 4.56 10.81 6.68
CA THR A 24 3.20 10.78 6.13
C THR A 24 2.30 9.91 6.99
N LEU A 25 1.06 10.37 7.24
CA LEU A 25 0.01 9.52 7.79
C LEU A 25 -0.45 8.55 6.71
N LEU A 26 -0.13 7.28 6.90
CA LEU A 26 -0.54 6.17 6.06
C LEU A 26 -1.86 5.60 6.54
N HIS A 27 -2.64 5.06 5.60
CA HIS A 27 -3.79 4.23 5.91
C HIS A 27 -3.36 2.80 6.30
N TYR A 28 -2.33 2.27 5.64
CA TYR A 28 -1.70 0.96 5.84
C TYR A 28 -2.57 -0.28 5.54
N ASP A 29 -3.88 -0.11 5.39
CA ASP A 29 -4.81 -1.16 4.91
C ASP A 29 -5.72 -0.66 3.78
N LEU A 30 -5.14 0.01 2.77
CA LEU A 30 -5.92 0.57 1.68
C LEU A 30 -6.33 -0.51 0.68
N HIS A 31 -7.64 -0.73 0.52
CA HIS A 31 -8.21 -1.62 -0.48
C HIS A 31 -9.62 -1.13 -0.89
N PRO A 32 -10.20 -1.62 -2.01
CA PRO A 32 -11.49 -1.13 -2.51
C PRO A 32 -12.65 -1.16 -1.50
N GLY A 33 -12.59 -2.05 -0.50
CA GLY A 33 -13.59 -2.12 0.58
C GLY A 33 -13.56 -0.91 1.53
N ASN A 34 -12.40 -0.25 1.64
CA ASN A 34 -12.19 0.95 2.46
C ASN A 34 -12.26 2.25 1.64
N LEU A 35 -12.62 2.15 0.36
CA LEU A 35 -12.81 3.28 -0.55
C LEU A 35 -14.30 3.46 -0.84
N ARG A 36 -14.88 4.56 -0.36
CA ARG A 36 -16.29 4.88 -0.59
C ARG A 36 -16.44 6.01 -1.58
N MET A 37 -17.03 5.71 -2.74
CA MET A 37 -17.46 6.71 -3.72
C MET A 37 -18.67 7.49 -3.18
N THR A 38 -18.62 8.82 -3.24
CA THR A 38 -19.74 9.72 -2.93
C THR A 38 -19.82 10.80 -4.00
N GLY A 39 -20.64 10.59 -5.03
CA GLY A 39 -20.68 11.48 -6.19
C GLY A 39 -19.36 11.42 -6.97
N HIS A 40 -18.64 12.54 -7.04
CA HIS A 40 -17.32 12.65 -7.67
C HIS A 40 -16.15 12.52 -6.68
N ASP A 41 -16.46 12.38 -5.39
CA ASP A 41 -15.46 12.29 -4.33
C ASP A 41 -15.24 10.84 -3.89
N VAL A 42 -14.04 10.57 -3.35
CA VAL A 42 -13.67 9.30 -2.74
C VAL A 42 -13.32 9.54 -1.29
N HIS A 43 -14.01 8.85 -0.39
CA HIS A 43 -13.73 8.87 1.03
C HIS A 43 -12.97 7.60 1.43
N VAL A 44 -11.87 7.79 2.16
CA VAL A 44 -11.12 6.70 2.79
C VAL A 44 -11.67 6.48 4.20
N ILE A 45 -12.07 5.25 4.50
CA ILE A 45 -12.68 4.86 5.77
C ILE A 45 -11.87 3.73 6.44
N ASP A 46 -12.17 3.45 7.71
CA ASP A 46 -11.50 2.41 8.53
C ASP A 46 -10.00 2.63 8.75
N TRP A 47 -9.68 3.70 9.47
CA TRP A 47 -8.31 4.10 9.83
C TRP A 47 -7.70 3.29 10.99
N SER A 48 -8.17 2.06 11.23
CA SER A 48 -7.76 1.27 12.40
C SER A 48 -6.26 0.88 12.38
N PHE A 49 -5.63 0.88 11.21
CA PHE A 49 -4.20 0.59 11.00
C PHE A 49 -3.35 1.84 10.70
N ALA A 50 -3.91 3.04 10.88
CA ALA A 50 -3.22 4.27 10.54
C ALA A 50 -1.86 4.39 11.26
N SER A 51 -0.82 4.70 10.50
CA SER A 51 0.55 4.76 11.01
C SER A 51 1.36 5.83 10.30
N ARG A 52 2.58 6.10 10.77
CA ARG A 52 3.48 7.09 10.17
C ARG A 52 4.55 6.36 9.35
N GLY A 53 4.76 6.77 8.10
CA GLY A 53 5.76 6.15 7.24
C GLY A 53 5.96 6.87 5.90
N ALA A 54 6.66 6.21 4.98
CA ALA A 54 6.91 6.73 3.65
C ALA A 54 5.63 6.77 2.80
N ALA A 55 5.34 7.91 2.16
CA ALA A 55 4.10 8.14 1.41
C ALA A 55 3.79 7.10 0.31
N TRP A 56 4.82 6.45 -0.23
CA TRP A 56 4.69 5.48 -1.32
C TRP A 56 4.09 4.14 -0.88
N VAL A 57 4.10 3.82 0.42
CA VAL A 57 3.70 2.52 0.96
C VAL A 57 2.24 2.21 0.63
N ASP A 58 1.31 3.12 0.89
CA ASP A 58 -0.11 2.94 0.55
C ASP A 58 -0.33 2.72 -0.96
N GLY A 59 0.45 3.40 -1.80
CA GLY A 59 0.37 3.26 -3.25
C GLY A 59 0.79 1.87 -3.74
N VAL A 60 1.89 1.33 -3.20
CA VAL A 60 2.37 -0.02 -3.55
C VAL A 60 1.43 -1.10 -3.01
N MET A 61 0.81 -0.89 -1.85
CA MET A 61 -0.17 -1.84 -1.30
C MET A 61 -1.49 -1.83 -2.08
N LEU A 62 -1.92 -0.66 -2.56
CA LEU A 62 -3.14 -0.51 -3.35
C LEU A 62 -2.99 -1.05 -4.79
N ALA A 63 -1.84 -0.84 -5.44
CA ALA A 63 -1.68 -1.11 -6.87
C ALA A 63 -2.05 -2.55 -7.29
N PRO A 64 -1.62 -3.63 -6.60
CA PRO A 64 -2.04 -4.99 -6.93
C PRO A 64 -3.55 -5.19 -6.81
N ARG A 65 -4.19 -4.56 -5.82
CA ARG A 65 -5.65 -4.65 -5.59
C ARG A 65 -6.47 -4.02 -6.70
N LEU A 66 -5.88 -3.09 -7.46
CA LEU A 66 -6.50 -2.49 -8.65
C LEU A 66 -6.34 -3.35 -9.90
N ILE A 67 -5.33 -4.22 -9.94
CA ILE A 67 -5.06 -5.12 -11.07
C ILE A 67 -5.89 -6.42 -10.95
N GLU A 68 -6.09 -6.92 -9.74
CA GLU A 68 -6.89 -8.12 -9.46
C GLU A 68 -8.42 -7.89 -9.49
N ALA A 69 -8.85 -6.63 -9.56
CA ALA A 69 -10.26 -6.23 -9.47
C ALA A 69 -11.11 -6.60 -10.69
#